data_AF-A0A3B8LJ70-F1
#
_entry.id   AF-A0A3B8LJ70-F1
#
_cell.length_a   1.000
_cell.length_b   1.000
_cell.length_c   1.000
_cell.angle_alpha   90.00
_cell.angle_beta   90.00
_cell.angle_gamma   90.00
#
_symmetry.space_group_name_H-M   'P 1'
#
loop_
_entity.id
_entity.type
_entity.pdbx_description
1 polymer ?
#
loop_
_entity_poly.entity_id
_entity_poly.type
_entity_poly.pdbx_seq_one_letter_code
_entity_poly.pdbx_strand_id
1 'polypeptide(L)'
;MPPEPWRELADLIHLRADDFQLDWFLPVVFGQDPPAESMAAACLNATQSDLPELINKWHAPYSFIRRSFTTPIREALRGRIAQYETLDTLLWYYEELACYEVDKHIHDRLTSGEAPTFGYGMLVERLLLFEKMGASFYKALVPIAERRLKEIKLPLESPVVVLGDASSSMNVAIRVSTIIGSMLATLTGAKIRFFNHELMSWDRKNSFQPTSLHDLMGIVKQV
;
A
#
# COMPACT_ATOMS: atom_id res chain seq x y z
N MET A 1 -20.11 5.67 -6.48
CA MET A 1 -19.63 4.69 -7.48
C MET A 1 -19.83 5.31 -8.85
N PRO A 2 -18.86 5.25 -9.79
CA PRO A 2 -19.09 5.76 -11.14
C PRO A 2 -20.07 4.83 -11.89
N PRO A 3 -21.21 5.32 -12.40
CA PRO A 3 -22.19 4.47 -13.07
C PRO A 3 -21.74 4.05 -14.48
N GLU A 4 -20.91 4.84 -15.15
CA GLU A 4 -20.53 4.63 -16.57
C GLU A 4 -19.92 3.26 -16.87
N PRO A 5 -18.89 2.76 -16.14
CA PRO A 5 -18.30 1.45 -16.46
C PRO A 5 -19.28 0.29 -16.31
N TRP A 6 -20.20 0.40 -15.35
CA TRP A 6 -21.24 -0.61 -15.12
C TRP A 6 -22.33 -0.57 -16.18
N ARG A 7 -22.65 0.62 -16.69
CA ARG A 7 -23.57 0.79 -17.81
C ARG A 7 -23.00 0.18 -19.08
N GLU A 8 -21.75 0.50 -19.41
CA GLU A 8 -21.04 -0.07 -20.57
C GLU A 8 -20.96 -1.60 -20.49
N LEU A 9 -20.62 -2.13 -19.31
CA LEU A 9 -20.58 -3.57 -19.11
C LEU A 9 -21.95 -4.21 -19.27
N ALA A 10 -22.99 -3.64 -18.67
CA ALA A 10 -24.36 -4.14 -18.77
C ALA A 10 -24.87 -4.14 -20.22
N ASP A 11 -24.54 -3.10 -20.98
CA ASP A 11 -24.89 -3.00 -22.40
C ASP A 11 -24.12 -4.03 -23.25
N LEU A 12 -22.86 -4.33 -22.92
CA LEU A 12 -22.01 -5.26 -23.66
C LEU A 12 -22.42 -6.73 -23.48
N ILE A 13 -22.76 -7.15 -22.26
CA ILE A 13 -23.03 -8.55 -21.92
C ILE A 13 -24.48 -8.81 -21.51
N HIS A 14 -25.36 -7.81 -21.68
CA HIS A 14 -26.79 -7.89 -21.40
C HIS A 14 -27.13 -8.34 -19.97
N LEU A 15 -26.48 -7.72 -18.99
CA LEU A 15 -26.73 -8.00 -17.58
C LEU A 15 -28.19 -7.68 -17.20
N ARG A 16 -28.79 -8.56 -16.40
CA ARG A 16 -30.13 -8.43 -15.81
C ARG A 16 -30.01 -8.10 -14.33
N ALA A 17 -31.09 -7.57 -13.75
CA ALA A 17 -31.11 -7.24 -12.31
C ALA A 17 -30.80 -8.46 -11.44
N ASP A 18 -31.29 -9.65 -11.81
CA ASP A 18 -31.08 -10.92 -11.11
C ASP A 18 -29.64 -11.45 -11.19
N ASP A 19 -28.77 -10.85 -12.02
CA ASP A 19 -27.34 -11.17 -12.05
C ASP A 19 -26.58 -10.52 -10.88
N PHE A 20 -27.24 -9.64 -10.12
CA PHE A 20 -26.68 -8.93 -8.98
C PHE A 20 -27.38 -9.31 -7.67
N GLN A 21 -26.67 -9.16 -6.55
CA GLN A 21 -27.25 -9.38 -5.21
C GLN A 21 -28.27 -8.30 -4.81
N LEU A 22 -28.25 -7.15 -5.48
CA LEU A 22 -29.08 -5.99 -5.18
C LEU A 22 -29.95 -5.72 -6.40
N ASP A 23 -31.25 -5.95 -6.25
CA ASP A 23 -32.27 -5.75 -7.28
C ASP A 23 -32.34 -4.29 -7.79
N TRP A 24 -31.99 -3.33 -6.94
CA TRP A 24 -31.92 -1.91 -7.26
C TRP A 24 -30.58 -1.45 -7.85
N PHE A 25 -29.53 -2.27 -7.87
CA PHE A 25 -28.21 -1.84 -8.33
C PHE A 25 -28.20 -1.41 -9.80
N LEU A 26 -28.69 -2.27 -10.68
CA LEU A 26 -28.72 -2.01 -12.11
C LEU A 26 -29.64 -0.81 -12.45
N PRO A 27 -30.87 -0.71 -11.90
CA PRO A 27 -31.69 0.51 -12.04
C PRO A 27 -30.95 1.81 -11.65
N VAL A 28 -30.20 1.80 -10.55
CA VAL A 28 -29.42 2.96 -10.11
C VAL A 28 -28.29 3.32 -11.08
N VAL A 29 -27.59 2.33 -11.63
CA VAL A 29 -26.58 2.54 -12.69
C VAL A 29 -27.18 3.24 -13.92
N PHE A 30 -28.44 2.96 -14.23
CA PHE A 30 -29.18 3.60 -15.32
C PHE A 30 -29.92 4.89 -14.92
N GLY A 31 -29.71 5.41 -13.71
CA GLY A 31 -30.15 6.74 -13.29
C GLY A 31 -31.38 6.78 -12.39
N GLN A 32 -31.83 5.64 -11.85
CA GLN A 32 -32.81 5.65 -10.75
C GLN A 32 -32.15 6.02 -9.42
N ASP A 33 -32.97 6.51 -8.48
CA ASP A 33 -32.51 6.80 -7.13
C ASP A 33 -32.26 5.52 -6.32
N PRO A 34 -31.18 5.45 -5.53
CA PRO A 34 -30.98 4.33 -4.60
C PRO A 34 -32.02 4.35 -3.47
N PRO A 35 -32.30 3.21 -2.84
CA PRO A 35 -33.20 3.15 -1.68
C PRO A 35 -32.77 4.11 -0.58
N ALA A 36 -33.72 4.84 0.01
CA ALA A 36 -33.43 5.90 1.00
C ALA A 36 -32.61 5.40 2.20
N GLU A 37 -32.87 4.18 2.68
CA GLU A 37 -32.14 3.54 3.77
C GLU A 37 -30.96 2.70 3.25
N SER A 38 -30.14 3.29 2.39
CA SER A 38 -28.93 2.64 1.86
C SER A 38 -27.71 3.55 1.96
N MET A 39 -26.51 2.92 2.05
CA MET A 39 -25.25 3.65 1.97
C MET A 39 -25.12 4.40 0.62
N ALA A 40 -25.67 3.86 -0.46
CA ALA A 40 -25.65 4.53 -1.77
C ALA A 40 -26.41 5.85 -1.73
N ALA A 41 -27.60 5.88 -1.12
CA ALA A 41 -28.36 7.11 -0.91
C ALA A 41 -27.63 8.09 0.02
N ALA A 42 -27.10 7.60 1.14
CA ALA A 42 -26.34 8.42 2.08
C ALA A 42 -25.11 9.08 1.42
N CYS A 43 -24.46 8.40 0.48
CA CYS A 43 -23.26 8.90 -0.20
C CYS A 43 -23.54 9.83 -1.41
N LEU A 44 -24.73 9.78 -2.02
CA LEU A 44 -25.00 10.43 -3.31
C LEU A 44 -24.85 11.96 -3.26
N ASN A 45 -25.33 12.58 -2.17
CA ASN A 45 -25.33 14.03 -1.98
C ASN A 45 -24.65 14.43 -0.65
N ALA A 46 -23.78 13.57 -0.13
CA ALA A 46 -23.11 13.81 1.14
C ALA A 46 -22.21 15.05 1.08
N THR A 47 -22.29 15.85 2.12
CA THR A 47 -21.44 17.03 2.34
C THR A 47 -20.48 16.78 3.51
N GLN A 48 -19.56 17.73 3.73
CA GLN A 48 -18.56 17.60 4.79
C GLN A 48 -19.18 17.43 6.19
N SER A 49 -20.37 17.98 6.44
CA SER A 49 -21.08 17.83 7.72
C SER A 49 -21.60 16.42 7.97
N ASP A 50 -21.81 15.64 6.91
CA ASP A 50 -22.41 14.30 6.98
C ASP A 50 -21.35 13.21 7.21
N LEU A 51 -20.07 13.58 7.11
CA LEU A 51 -18.93 12.68 7.28
C LEU A 51 -18.96 11.86 8.58
N PRO A 52 -19.31 12.42 9.76
CA PRO A 52 -19.45 11.62 10.97
C PRO A 52 -20.53 10.54 10.85
N GLU A 53 -21.66 10.80 10.20
CA GLU A 53 -22.70 9.80 10.01
C GLU A 53 -22.23 8.70 9.05
N LEU A 54 -21.64 9.09 7.91
CA LEU A 54 -21.09 8.15 6.93
C LEU A 54 -20.08 7.18 7.54
N ILE A 55 -19.21 7.67 8.41
CA ILE A 55 -18.18 6.85 9.05
C ILE A 55 -18.75 6.00 10.19
N ASN A 56 -19.63 6.55 11.03
CA ASN A 56 -20.09 5.87 12.23
C ASN A 56 -21.21 4.86 11.97
N LYS A 57 -22.17 5.22 11.10
CA LYS A 57 -23.37 4.44 10.79
C LYS A 57 -23.18 3.54 9.57
N TRP A 58 -22.65 4.11 8.49
CA TRP A 58 -22.60 3.43 7.19
C TRP A 58 -21.26 2.75 6.90
N HIS A 59 -20.23 3.00 7.72
CA HIS A 59 -18.86 2.51 7.51
C HIS A 59 -18.37 2.78 6.08
N ALA A 60 -18.63 3.99 5.57
CA ALA A 60 -18.27 4.35 4.21
C ALA A 60 -16.79 4.07 3.93
N PRO A 61 -16.44 3.40 2.80
CA PRO A 61 -15.05 3.08 2.50
C PRO A 61 -14.18 4.33 2.44
N TYR A 62 -12.99 4.24 2.99
CA TYR A 62 -12.05 5.36 3.03
C TYR A 62 -11.65 5.83 1.64
N SER A 63 -11.56 4.91 0.67
CA SER A 63 -11.29 5.22 -0.74
C SER A 63 -12.35 6.14 -1.36
N PHE A 64 -13.62 5.99 -0.96
CA PHE A 64 -14.69 6.93 -1.30
C PHE A 64 -14.50 8.25 -0.56
N ILE A 65 -14.29 8.21 0.76
CA ILE A 65 -14.16 9.40 1.60
C ILE A 65 -13.06 10.34 1.06
N ARG A 66 -11.84 9.83 0.85
CA ARG A 66 -10.71 10.66 0.37
C ARG A 66 -10.93 11.26 -1.02
N ARG A 67 -11.78 10.64 -1.85
CA ARG A 67 -12.08 11.14 -3.20
C ARG A 67 -13.19 12.18 -3.17
N SER A 68 -14.20 11.98 -2.32
CA SER A 68 -15.39 12.81 -2.25
C SER A 68 -15.21 14.05 -1.37
N PHE A 69 -14.30 13.99 -0.39
CA PHE A 69 -14.07 15.07 0.58
C PHE A 69 -12.61 15.52 0.52
N THR A 70 -12.40 16.81 0.29
CA THR A 70 -11.05 17.41 0.16
C THR A 70 -10.49 17.91 1.49
N THR A 71 -11.34 18.05 2.51
CA THR A 71 -10.92 18.56 3.82
C THR A 71 -10.31 17.43 4.66
N PRO A 72 -9.19 17.68 5.37
CA PRO A 72 -8.59 16.69 6.26
C PRO A 72 -9.59 16.12 7.27
N ILE A 73 -9.57 14.81 7.43
CA ILE A 73 -10.45 14.10 8.37
C ILE A 73 -9.96 14.34 9.80
N ARG A 74 -10.91 14.66 10.70
CA ARG A 74 -10.63 14.80 12.13
C ARG A 74 -10.05 13.51 12.71
N GLU A 75 -9.12 13.64 13.64
CA GLU A 75 -8.43 12.50 14.27
C GLU A 75 -9.37 11.43 14.86
N ALA A 76 -10.42 11.85 15.56
CA ALA A 76 -11.42 10.93 16.10
C ALA A 76 -12.10 10.05 15.03
N LEU A 77 -12.32 10.60 13.83
CA LEU A 77 -12.92 9.86 12.72
C LEU A 77 -11.90 8.94 12.03
N ARG A 78 -10.61 9.30 12.00
CA ARG A 78 -9.53 8.43 11.49
C ARG A 78 -9.40 7.15 12.32
N GLY A 79 -9.45 7.26 13.64
CA GLY A 79 -9.49 6.10 14.54
C GLY A 79 -10.70 5.20 14.27
N ARG A 80 -11.88 5.79 14.01
CA ARG A 80 -13.08 5.01 13.65
C ARG A 80 -12.95 4.30 12.30
N ILE A 81 -12.35 4.95 11.30
CA ILE A 81 -12.05 4.33 9.99
C ILE A 81 -11.17 3.08 10.18
N ALA A 82 -10.15 3.15 11.03
CA ALA A 82 -9.28 2.00 11.30
C ALA A 82 -9.95 0.77 11.92
N GLN A 83 -11.15 0.93 12.49
CA GLN A 83 -11.89 -0.19 13.08
C GLN A 83 -12.59 -1.08 12.06
N TYR A 84 -12.88 -0.58 10.85
CA TYR A 84 -13.63 -1.33 9.84
C TYR A 84 -12.88 -1.49 8.50
N GLU A 85 -11.89 -0.65 8.23
CA GLU A 85 -11.10 -0.75 7.00
C GLU A 85 -10.17 -1.97 6.98
N THR A 86 -9.72 -2.34 5.80
CA THR A 86 -8.71 -3.41 5.65
C THR A 86 -7.33 -2.93 6.08
N LEU A 87 -6.47 -3.85 6.55
CA LEU A 87 -5.08 -3.53 6.90
C LEU A 87 -4.35 -2.91 5.71
N ASP A 88 -4.60 -3.41 4.50
CA ASP A 88 -4.01 -2.85 3.27
C ASP A 88 -4.46 -1.41 3.03
N THR A 89 -5.75 -1.08 3.18
CA THR A 89 -6.23 0.30 3.07
C THR A 89 -5.49 1.22 4.06
N LEU A 90 -5.39 0.79 5.32
CA LEU A 90 -4.75 1.58 6.38
C LEU A 90 -3.27 1.79 6.12
N LEU A 91 -2.57 0.74 5.72
CA LEU A 91 -1.16 0.82 5.38
C LEU A 91 -0.93 1.57 4.09
N TRP A 92 -1.84 1.57 3.11
CA TRP A 92 -1.67 2.25 1.83
C TRP A 92 -1.88 3.76 1.93
N TYR A 93 -2.83 4.20 2.74
CA TYR A 93 -3.16 5.62 2.92
C TYR A 93 -2.72 6.20 4.27
N TYR A 94 -1.70 5.58 4.87
CA TYR A 94 -1.24 5.94 6.21
C TYR A 94 -0.88 7.43 6.35
N GLU A 95 -0.30 8.05 5.34
CA GLU A 95 0.08 9.48 5.34
C GLU A 95 -1.11 10.40 5.64
N GLU A 96 -2.28 10.02 5.14
CA GLU A 96 -3.54 10.76 5.34
C GLU A 96 -4.22 10.36 6.67
N LEU A 97 -4.06 9.10 7.08
CA LEU A 97 -4.71 8.51 8.25
C LEU A 97 -3.90 8.62 9.56
N ALA A 98 -2.62 8.97 9.50
CA ALA A 98 -1.69 8.86 10.63
C ALA A 98 -2.20 9.55 11.91
N CYS A 99 -2.48 8.73 12.93
CA CYS A 99 -2.73 9.16 14.29
C CYS A 99 -2.54 7.98 15.26
N TYR A 100 -2.54 8.29 16.56
CA TYR A 100 -2.29 7.29 17.61
C TYR A 100 -3.27 6.12 17.58
N GLU A 101 -4.57 6.37 17.39
CA GLU A 101 -5.58 5.30 17.35
C GLU A 101 -5.41 4.39 16.12
N VAL A 102 -5.05 4.96 14.96
CA VAL A 102 -4.77 4.19 13.74
C VAL A 102 -3.53 3.32 13.94
N ASP A 103 -2.47 3.87 14.52
CA ASP A 103 -1.24 3.16 14.87
C ASP A 103 -1.53 1.94 15.75
N LYS A 104 -2.32 2.15 16.80
CA LYS A 104 -2.74 1.10 17.74
C LYS A 104 -3.53 0.01 17.03
N HIS A 105 -4.53 0.37 16.22
CA HIS A 105 -5.32 -0.60 15.46
C HIS A 105 -4.49 -1.42 14.48
N ILE A 106 -3.55 -0.79 13.78
CA ILE A 106 -2.61 -1.50 12.89
C ILE A 106 -1.74 -2.46 13.71
N HIS A 107 -1.19 -2.00 14.84
CA HIS A 107 -0.34 -2.82 15.70
C HIS A 107 -1.09 -4.06 16.24
N ASP A 108 -2.30 -3.89 16.74
CA ASP A 108 -3.12 -4.97 17.30
C ASP A 108 -3.44 -6.03 16.23
N ARG A 109 -3.68 -5.62 14.98
CA ARG A 109 -3.93 -6.54 13.85
C ARG A 109 -2.67 -7.29 13.43
N LEU A 110 -1.54 -6.60 13.35
CA LEU A 110 -0.26 -7.25 13.01
C LEU A 110 0.15 -8.26 14.08
N THR A 111 -0.07 -7.94 15.37
CA THR A 111 0.27 -8.83 16.49
C THR A 111 -0.71 -9.99 16.65
N SER A 112 -1.97 -9.86 16.21
CA SER A 112 -2.93 -10.96 16.15
C SER A 112 -2.66 -11.95 14.99
N GLY A 113 -1.69 -11.64 14.13
CA GLY A 113 -1.26 -12.50 13.03
C GLY A 113 -1.81 -12.11 11.66
N GLU A 114 -2.55 -11.01 11.56
CA GLU A 114 -2.93 -10.45 10.26
C GLU A 114 -1.69 -9.94 9.51
N ALA A 115 -1.65 -10.14 8.19
CA ALA A 115 -0.56 -9.69 7.34
C ALA A 115 -1.11 -8.99 6.09
N PRO A 116 -0.47 -7.89 5.64
CA PRO A 116 -0.93 -7.15 4.46
C PRO A 116 -0.75 -7.95 3.18
N THR A 117 -1.57 -7.78 2.14
CA THR A 117 -1.45 -8.59 0.90
C THR A 117 -0.39 -8.10 -0.08
N PHE A 118 0.32 -7.00 0.25
CA PHE A 118 1.33 -6.38 -0.62
C PHE A 118 2.43 -7.34 -1.12
N GLY A 119 2.85 -7.18 -2.36
CA GLY A 119 4.10 -7.77 -2.84
C GLY A 119 5.31 -7.28 -2.03
N TYR A 120 6.40 -8.06 -1.98
CA TYR A 120 7.57 -7.76 -1.14
C TYR A 120 8.14 -6.35 -1.37
N GLY A 121 8.34 -5.93 -2.62
CA GLY A 121 8.88 -4.60 -2.94
C GLY A 121 8.03 -3.47 -2.38
N MET A 122 6.70 -3.56 -2.55
CA MET A 122 5.74 -2.58 -2.00
C MET A 122 5.75 -2.60 -0.47
N LEU A 123 5.81 -3.78 0.15
CA LEU A 123 5.89 -3.90 1.61
C LEU A 123 7.14 -3.20 2.17
N VAL A 124 8.31 -3.40 1.54
CA VAL A 124 9.56 -2.73 1.94
C VAL A 124 9.46 -1.22 1.74
N GLU A 125 8.88 -0.77 0.64
CA GLU A 125 8.69 0.65 0.37
C GLU A 125 7.82 1.33 1.45
N ARG A 126 6.69 0.71 1.81
CA ARG A 126 5.81 1.18 2.88
C ARG A 126 6.51 1.11 4.24
N LEU A 127 7.28 0.07 4.52
CA LEU A 127 8.05 -0.06 5.78
C LEU A 127 9.04 1.10 5.97
N LEU A 128 9.78 1.46 4.91
CA LEU A 128 10.68 2.62 4.91
C LEU A 128 9.95 3.94 5.16
N LEU A 129 8.75 4.10 4.60
CA LEU A 129 7.90 5.27 4.86
C LEU A 129 7.48 5.32 6.33
N PHE A 130 6.99 4.21 6.89
CA PHE A 130 6.52 4.14 8.28
C PHE A 130 7.64 4.41 9.27
N GLU A 131 8.84 3.89 9.01
CA GLU A 131 10.02 4.20 9.80
C GLU A 131 10.35 5.71 9.76
N LYS A 132 10.35 6.30 8.56
CA LYS A 132 10.61 7.75 8.39
C LYS A 132 9.57 8.62 9.11
N MET A 133 8.32 8.18 9.14
CA MET A 133 7.23 8.87 9.84
C MET A 133 7.20 8.59 11.35
N GLY A 134 8.03 7.67 11.85
CA GLY A 134 8.04 7.29 13.26
C GLY A 134 6.84 6.47 13.70
N ALA A 135 6.17 5.77 12.78
CA ALA A 135 4.96 4.98 13.06
C ALA A 135 5.26 3.84 14.05
N SER A 136 4.56 3.78 15.18
CA SER A 136 4.91 2.85 16.28
C SER A 136 4.86 1.36 15.88
N PHE A 137 4.03 1.01 14.89
CA PHE A 137 3.83 -0.36 14.44
C PHE A 137 4.86 -0.87 13.41
N TYR A 138 5.74 -0.03 12.84
CA TYR A 138 6.59 -0.47 11.70
C TYR A 138 7.45 -1.68 12.04
N LYS A 139 7.89 -1.81 13.30
CA LYS A 139 8.70 -2.94 13.77
C LYS A 139 7.95 -4.28 13.68
N ALA A 140 6.63 -4.27 13.78
CA ALA A 140 5.80 -5.47 13.63
C ALA A 140 5.71 -5.94 12.16
N LEU A 141 5.97 -5.06 11.18
CA LEU A 141 6.02 -5.42 9.77
C LEU A 141 7.34 -6.08 9.34
N VAL A 142 8.44 -5.83 10.08
CA VAL A 142 9.77 -6.37 9.78
C VAL A 142 9.77 -7.91 9.67
N PRO A 143 9.25 -8.67 10.64
CA PRO A 143 9.22 -10.14 10.55
C PRO A 143 8.37 -10.67 9.38
N ILE A 144 7.34 -9.93 8.96
CA ILE A 144 6.49 -10.29 7.82
C ILE A 144 7.28 -10.13 6.52
N ALA A 145 7.99 -9.00 6.37
CA ALA A 145 8.85 -8.75 5.23
C ALA A 145 9.99 -9.78 5.13
N GLU A 146 10.64 -10.11 6.26
CA GLU A 146 11.70 -11.12 6.29
C GLU A 146 11.20 -12.52 5.90
N ARG A 147 10.01 -12.91 6.35
CA ARG A 147 9.39 -14.18 5.96
C ARG A 147 9.13 -14.22 4.45
N ARG A 148 8.54 -13.16 3.90
CA ARG A 148 8.30 -13.04 2.46
C ARG A 148 9.57 -13.09 1.64
N LEU A 149 10.64 -12.43 2.10
CA LEU A 149 11.93 -12.50 1.43
C LEU A 149 12.42 -13.95 1.33
N LYS A 150 12.32 -14.73 2.41
CA LYS A 150 12.75 -16.14 2.44
C LYS A 150 11.92 -17.06 1.53
N GLU A 151 10.67 -16.69 1.25
CA GLU A 151 9.77 -17.44 0.36
C GLU A 151 10.09 -17.20 -1.12
N ILE A 152 10.80 -16.12 -1.47
CA ILE A 152 11.19 -15.84 -2.85
C ILE A 152 12.27 -16.82 -3.28
N LYS A 153 11.97 -17.61 -4.32
CA LYS A 153 12.93 -18.51 -4.95
C LYS A 153 13.43 -17.91 -6.25
N LEU A 154 14.72 -17.63 -6.33
CA LEU A 154 15.39 -17.22 -7.55
C LEU A 154 16.33 -18.33 -8.03
N PRO A 155 16.09 -18.94 -9.20
CA PRO A 155 16.96 -19.95 -9.77
C PRO A 155 18.17 -19.31 -10.45
N LEU A 156 18.96 -18.55 -9.69
CA LEU A 156 20.20 -17.93 -10.16
C LEU A 156 21.39 -18.62 -9.51
N GLU A 157 22.22 -19.25 -10.33
CA GLU A 157 23.44 -19.90 -9.87
C GLU A 157 24.56 -18.86 -9.71
N SER A 158 25.34 -19.01 -8.64
CA SER A 158 26.50 -18.16 -8.38
C SER A 158 27.62 -18.39 -9.40
N PRO A 159 28.48 -17.39 -9.69
CA PRO A 159 28.53 -16.06 -9.07
C PRO A 159 27.58 -15.05 -9.70
N VAL A 160 26.81 -14.34 -8.87
CA VAL A 160 25.95 -13.23 -9.28
C VAL A 160 26.54 -11.92 -8.72
N VAL A 161 26.47 -10.86 -9.52
CA VAL A 161 26.77 -9.48 -9.10
C VAL A 161 25.58 -8.61 -9.46
N VAL A 162 25.16 -7.75 -8.53
CA VAL A 162 24.08 -6.80 -8.73
C VAL A 162 24.67 -5.41 -8.90
N LEU A 163 24.49 -4.82 -10.07
CA LEU A 163 24.93 -3.46 -10.38
C LEU A 163 23.70 -2.59 -10.60
N GLY A 164 23.55 -1.54 -9.79
CA GLY A 164 22.48 -0.56 -9.93
C GLY A 164 23.00 0.77 -10.46
N ASP A 165 22.25 1.39 -11.37
CA ASP A 165 22.54 2.74 -11.84
C ASP A 165 22.01 3.78 -10.83
N ALA A 166 22.89 4.67 -10.37
CA ALA A 166 22.61 5.80 -9.47
C ALA A 166 22.98 7.15 -10.11
N SER A 167 22.99 7.23 -11.44
CA SER A 167 23.14 8.48 -12.19
C SER A 167 22.00 9.46 -11.91
N SER A 168 22.23 10.75 -12.15
CA SER A 168 21.24 11.81 -11.92
C SER A 168 19.97 11.62 -12.77
N SER A 169 20.06 10.96 -13.93
CA SER A 169 18.91 10.56 -14.74
C SER A 169 18.02 9.51 -14.09
N MET A 170 18.53 8.77 -13.10
CA MET A 170 17.81 7.70 -12.39
C MET A 170 17.08 8.18 -11.14
N ASN A 171 17.08 9.49 -10.84
CA ASN A 171 16.55 10.04 -9.57
C ASN A 171 15.12 9.55 -9.22
N VAL A 172 14.24 9.36 -10.21
CA VAL A 172 12.88 8.82 -10.01
C VAL A 172 12.88 7.32 -9.68
N ALA A 173 13.78 6.55 -10.28
CA ALA A 173 13.82 5.09 -10.18
C ALA A 173 14.81 4.56 -9.14
N ILE A 174 15.68 5.42 -8.58
CA ILE A 174 16.81 5.01 -7.75
C ILE A 174 16.36 4.21 -6.53
N ARG A 175 15.25 4.61 -5.89
CA ARG A 175 14.69 3.93 -4.72
C ARG A 175 14.20 2.52 -5.06
N VAL A 176 13.44 2.38 -6.15
CA VAL A 176 12.90 1.09 -6.59
C VAL A 176 14.02 0.16 -7.04
N SER A 177 14.97 0.67 -7.84
CA SER A 177 16.17 -0.05 -8.24
C SER A 177 17.00 -0.50 -7.03
N THR A 178 17.04 0.31 -5.96
CA THR A 178 17.75 -0.04 -4.73
C THR A 178 17.08 -1.16 -3.96
N ILE A 179 15.74 -1.14 -3.88
CA ILE A 179 14.95 -2.22 -3.27
C ILE A 179 15.15 -3.52 -4.05
N ILE A 180 14.99 -3.49 -5.38
CA ILE A 180 15.14 -4.68 -6.23
C ILE A 180 16.57 -5.21 -6.16
N GLY A 181 17.56 -4.35 -6.32
CA GLY A 181 18.96 -4.75 -6.28
C GLY A 181 19.33 -5.40 -4.96
N SER A 182 18.93 -4.79 -3.83
CA SER A 182 19.24 -5.33 -2.50
C SER A 182 18.52 -6.65 -2.24
N MET A 183 17.28 -6.80 -2.73
CA MET A 183 16.55 -8.06 -2.69
C MET A 183 17.29 -9.16 -3.46
N LEU A 184 17.71 -8.90 -4.71
CA LEU A 184 18.48 -9.85 -5.51
C LEU A 184 19.78 -10.24 -4.81
N ALA A 185 20.51 -9.25 -4.28
CA ALA A 185 21.76 -9.48 -3.59
C ALA A 185 21.61 -10.37 -2.35
N THR A 186 20.53 -10.15 -1.60
CA THR A 186 20.22 -10.96 -0.41
C THR A 186 19.86 -12.40 -0.78
N LEU A 187 19.08 -12.59 -1.85
CA LEU A 187 18.61 -13.91 -2.29
C LEU A 187 19.69 -14.77 -2.94
N THR A 188 20.62 -14.16 -3.67
CA THR A 188 21.68 -14.89 -4.38
C THR A 188 23.03 -14.87 -3.64
N GLY A 189 23.11 -14.23 -2.47
CA GLY A 189 24.38 -13.95 -1.81
C GLY A 189 25.32 -13.09 -2.66
N ALA A 190 24.78 -12.30 -3.59
CA ALA A 190 25.58 -11.51 -4.50
C ALA A 190 26.13 -10.26 -3.83
N LYS A 191 27.22 -9.75 -4.40
CA LYS A 191 27.70 -8.42 -4.09
C LYS A 191 26.88 -7.39 -4.84
N ILE A 192 26.48 -6.33 -4.15
CA ILE A 192 25.75 -5.19 -4.71
C ILE A 192 26.61 -3.93 -4.73
N ARG A 193 26.49 -3.17 -5.81
CA ARG A 193 27.03 -1.81 -5.91
C ARG A 193 26.14 -0.92 -6.78
N PHE A 194 25.90 0.29 -6.29
CA PHE A 194 25.31 1.37 -7.10
C PHE A 194 26.44 2.22 -7.67
N PHE A 195 26.40 2.53 -8.96
CA PHE A 195 27.44 3.29 -9.65
C PHE A 195 26.89 4.61 -10.21
N ASN A 196 27.73 5.63 -10.27
CA ASN A 196 27.46 6.91 -10.92
C ASN A 196 28.51 7.14 -12.03
N HIS A 197 28.80 8.39 -12.40
CA HIS A 197 29.76 8.71 -13.45
C HIS A 197 31.23 8.34 -13.13
N GLU A 198 31.55 7.86 -11.93
CA GLU A 198 32.90 7.46 -11.55
C GLU A 198 33.26 6.04 -12.02
N LEU A 199 34.51 5.87 -12.47
CA LEU A 199 35.08 4.58 -12.90
C LEU A 199 35.02 3.54 -11.77
N MET A 200 34.45 2.36 -12.07
CA MET A 200 34.35 1.26 -11.13
C MET A 200 35.73 0.67 -10.78
N SER A 201 36.32 1.10 -9.67
CA SER A 201 37.39 0.35 -9.00
C SER A 201 36.78 -0.66 -8.02
N TRP A 202 37.01 -1.96 -8.25
CA TRP A 202 36.46 -3.03 -7.40
C TRP A 202 37.31 -3.19 -6.14
N ASP A 203 37.16 -2.27 -5.20
CA ASP A 203 37.84 -2.36 -3.90
C ASP A 203 36.93 -3.07 -2.87
N ARG A 204 37.51 -3.98 -2.05
CA ARG A 204 36.76 -4.83 -1.11
C ARG A 204 35.96 -4.04 -0.05
N LYS A 205 36.33 -2.78 0.18
CA LYS A 205 35.66 -1.88 1.13
C LYS A 205 34.33 -1.31 0.62
N ASN A 206 34.08 -1.34 -0.69
CA ASN A 206 32.92 -0.69 -1.33
C ASN A 206 31.91 -1.68 -1.92
N SER A 207 32.09 -2.99 -1.72
CA SER A 207 31.10 -4.01 -2.09
C SER A 207 30.30 -4.43 -0.88
N PHE A 208 28.98 -4.22 -0.89
CA PHE A 208 28.08 -4.69 0.16
C PHE A 208 27.50 -6.07 -0.20
N GLN A 209 27.26 -6.88 0.82
CA GLN A 209 26.55 -8.15 0.68
C GLN A 209 25.44 -8.15 1.74
N PRO A 210 24.23 -7.65 1.42
CA PRO A 210 23.14 -7.63 2.37
C PRO A 210 22.72 -9.06 2.71
N THR A 211 22.53 -9.33 4.00
CA THR A 211 22.12 -10.64 4.52
C THR A 211 20.78 -10.58 5.25
N SER A 212 20.31 -9.37 5.56
CA SER A 212 19.10 -9.11 6.32
C SER A 212 18.29 -7.95 5.72
N LEU A 213 17.02 -7.85 6.14
CA LEU A 213 16.20 -6.68 5.80
C LEU A 213 16.80 -5.38 6.37
N HIS A 214 17.47 -5.46 7.52
CA HIS A 214 18.14 -4.30 8.11
C HIS A 214 19.26 -3.76 7.21
N ASP A 215 20.05 -4.66 6.62
CA ASP A 215 21.10 -4.28 5.66
C ASP A 215 20.49 -3.63 4.42
N LEU A 216 19.38 -4.19 3.92
CA LEU A 216 18.63 -3.62 2.79
C LEU A 216 18.16 -2.20 3.10
N MET A 217 17.52 -1.99 4.25
CA MET A 217 17.05 -0.66 4.66
C MET A 217 18.22 0.31 4.83
N GLY A 218 19.38 -0.16 5.30
CA GLY A 218 20.61 0.63 5.38
C GLY A 218 21.10 1.10 4.01
N ILE A 219 21.10 0.21 3.01
CA ILE A 219 21.52 0.55 1.63
C ILE A 219 20.54 1.56 1.01
N VAL A 220 19.23 1.36 1.15
CA VAL A 220 18.22 2.29 0.61
C VAL A 220 18.31 3.70 1.22
N LYS A 221 18.87 3.84 2.42
CA LYS A 221 19.09 5.15 3.08
C LYS A 221 20.35 5.87 2.62
N GLN A 222 21.31 5.18 2.01
CA GLN A 222 22.60 5.74 1.59
C GLN A 222 22.57 6.31 0.17
N VAL A 223 21.54 6.00 -0.59
CA VAL A 223 21.33 6.39 -1.99
C VAL A 223 20.21 7.42 -2.07
#